data_AF-A0A937NCG4-F1
#
_entry.id   AF-A0A937NCG4-F1
#
_cell.length_a   1.000
_cell.length_b   1.000
_cell.length_c   1.000
_cell.angle_alpha   90.00
_cell.angle_beta   90.00
_cell.angle_gamma   90.00
#
_symmetry.space_group_name_H-M   'P 1'
#
loop_
_entity.id
_entity.type
_entity.pdbx_description
1 polymer ?
#
loop_
_entity_poly.entity_id
_entity_poly.type
_entity_poly.pdbx_seq_one_letter_code
_entity_poly.pdbx_strand_id
1 'polypeptide(L)'
;MNCQELARRIETLQPEAGARDVARLCLLLSNTTDDLEQLVNENTLAEAWREVHLRMQATADQHAAMTEELENLAQSDPKKFTADQIWILIRAIKVQSQILQLYIGEEALSV
;
A
#
# COMPACT_ATOMS: atom_id res chain seq x y z
N MET A 1 -8.65 7.48 20.27
CA MET A 1 -8.80 6.01 20.28
C MET A 1 -7.43 5.36 20.44
N ASN A 2 -7.29 4.19 21.08
CA ASN A 2 -6.01 3.47 21.16
C ASN A 2 -5.91 2.33 20.12
N CYS A 3 -4.70 1.81 19.85
CA CYS A 3 -4.50 0.79 18.81
C CYS A 3 -5.26 -0.52 19.06
N GLN A 4 -5.48 -0.91 20.31
CA GLN A 4 -6.21 -2.13 20.64
C GLN A 4 -7.71 -1.99 20.32
N GLU A 5 -8.26 -0.81 20.58
CA GLU A 5 -9.65 -0.49 20.25
C GLU A 5 -9.85 -0.41 18.73
N LEU A 6 -8.89 0.20 18.00
CA LEU A 6 -8.90 0.21 16.54
C LEU A 6 -8.87 -1.21 15.96
N ALA A 7 -8.00 -2.08 16.47
CA ALA A 7 -7.90 -3.47 16.02
C ALA A 7 -9.23 -4.22 16.19
N ARG A 8 -9.87 -4.11 17.36
CA ARG A 8 -11.15 -4.75 17.64
C ARG A 8 -12.27 -4.26 16.70
N ARG A 9 -12.27 -2.97 16.39
CA ARG A 9 -13.25 -2.39 15.45
C ARG A 9 -13.01 -2.87 14.02
N ILE A 10 -11.76 -2.97 13.59
CA ILE A 10 -11.41 -3.52 12.27
C ILE A 10 -11.80 -5.00 12.17
N GLU A 11 -11.57 -5.80 13.22
CA GLU A 11 -12.03 -7.20 13.28
C GLU A 11 -13.56 -7.31 13.13
N THR A 12 -14.31 -6.31 13.61
CA THR A 12 -15.76 -6.26 13.43
C THR A 12 -16.16 -5.92 12.00
N LEU A 13 -15.42 -4.99 11.34
CA LEU A 13 -15.64 -4.59 9.95
C LEU A 13 -15.24 -5.69 8.95
N GLN A 14 -14.19 -6.46 9.27
CA GLN A 14 -13.70 -7.55 8.43
C GLN A 14 -13.40 -8.80 9.29
N PRO A 15 -14.44 -9.60 9.61
CA PRO A 15 -14.31 -10.76 10.49
C PRO A 15 -13.38 -11.85 9.96
N GLU A 16 -13.18 -11.91 8.65
CA GLU A 16 -12.30 -12.88 7.99
C GLU A 16 -10.83 -12.43 7.94
N ALA A 17 -10.52 -11.21 8.39
CA ALA A 17 -9.15 -10.71 8.36
C ALA A 17 -8.26 -11.48 9.34
N GLY A 18 -7.09 -11.94 8.86
CA GLY A 18 -6.08 -12.51 9.73
C GLY A 18 -5.44 -11.45 10.62
N ALA A 19 -4.84 -11.85 11.75
CA ALA A 19 -4.20 -10.92 12.69
C ALA A 19 -3.12 -10.02 12.06
N ARG A 20 -2.42 -10.51 11.03
CA ARG A 20 -1.44 -9.72 10.27
C ARG A 20 -2.11 -8.60 9.46
N ASP A 21 -3.27 -8.87 8.88
CA ASP A 21 -4.01 -7.90 8.06
C ASP A 21 -4.64 -6.83 8.96
N VAL A 22 -5.17 -7.24 10.11
CA VAL A 22 -5.68 -6.30 11.14
C VAL A 22 -4.56 -5.37 11.60
N ALA A 23 -3.38 -5.90 11.95
CA ALA A 23 -2.25 -5.08 12.38
C ALA A 23 -1.77 -4.11 11.27
N ARG A 24 -1.74 -4.58 10.03
CA ARG A 24 -1.40 -3.75 8.87
C ARG A 24 -2.41 -2.63 8.65
N LEU A 25 -3.71 -2.93 8.72
CA LEU A 25 -4.76 -1.93 8.59
C LEU A 25 -4.70 -0.89 9.72
N CYS A 26 -4.41 -1.30 10.95
CA CYS A 26 -4.19 -0.37 12.06
C CYS A 26 -3.06 0.63 11.74
N LEU A 27 -1.93 0.15 11.24
CA LEU A 27 -0.79 0.99 10.86
C LEU A 27 -1.16 1.96 9.71
N LEU A 28 -1.83 1.46 8.68
CA LEU A 28 -2.19 2.29 7.53
C LEU A 28 -3.21 3.37 7.90
N LEU A 29 -4.20 3.04 8.72
CA LEU A 29 -5.18 4.00 9.22
C LEU A 29 -4.52 5.04 10.13
N SER A 30 -3.56 4.65 10.97
CA SER A 30 -2.79 5.61 11.78
C SER A 30 -1.85 6.48 10.95
N ASN A 31 -1.36 5.98 9.82
CA ASN A 31 -0.51 6.75 8.92
C ASN A 31 -1.31 7.75 8.06
N THR A 32 -2.59 7.46 7.82
CA THR A 32 -3.45 8.28 6.95
C THR A 32 -4.27 9.31 7.76
N THR A 33 -4.43 9.09 9.07
CA THR A 33 -5.21 9.96 9.96
C THR A 33 -4.30 10.52 11.04
N ASP A 34 -4.10 11.84 11.04
CA ASP A 34 -3.26 12.53 12.04
C ASP A 34 -3.78 12.36 13.49
N ASP A 35 -5.09 12.18 13.66
CA ASP A 35 -5.75 12.00 14.95
C ASP A 35 -6.70 10.79 14.95
N LEU A 36 -6.27 9.73 15.65
CA LEU A 36 -7.06 8.51 15.85
C LEU A 36 -8.37 8.73 16.61
N GLU A 37 -8.59 9.87 17.26
CA GLU A 37 -9.89 10.20 17.86
C GLU A 37 -10.99 10.44 16.81
N GLN A 38 -10.62 10.86 15.59
CA GLN A 38 -11.59 11.06 14.50
C GLN A 38 -12.22 9.73 14.04
N LEU A 39 -11.46 8.63 14.15
CA LEU A 39 -11.88 7.28 13.81
C LEU A 39 -12.80 6.63 14.88
N VAL A 40 -13.16 7.36 15.93
CA VAL A 40 -14.20 6.91 16.88
C VAL A 40 -15.57 6.90 16.21
N ASN A 41 -15.80 7.78 15.22
CA ASN A 41 -17.01 7.78 14.41
C ASN A 41 -16.98 6.61 13.42
N GLU A 42 -18.02 5.78 13.46
CA GLU A 42 -18.12 4.56 12.65
C GLU A 42 -18.17 4.84 11.14
N ASN A 43 -18.81 5.93 10.72
CA ASN A 43 -18.84 6.33 9.31
C ASN A 43 -17.47 6.76 8.82
N THR A 44 -16.77 7.59 9.62
CA THR A 44 -15.41 8.05 9.30
C THR A 44 -14.43 6.88 9.28
N LEU A 45 -14.56 5.93 10.21
CA LEU A 45 -13.75 4.72 10.21
C LEU A 45 -14.02 3.85 8.97
N ALA A 46 -15.28 3.64 8.60
CA ALA A 46 -15.64 2.85 7.43
C ALA A 46 -15.14 3.49 6.12
N GLU A 47 -15.22 4.82 6.00
CA GLU A 47 -14.68 5.55 4.85
C GLU A 47 -13.17 5.45 4.75
N ALA A 48 -12.45 5.76 5.84
CA ALA A 48 -11.00 5.67 5.90
C ALA A 48 -10.51 4.24 5.66
N TRP A 49 -11.20 3.24 6.23
CA TRP A 49 -10.90 1.83 6.00
C TRP A 49 -11.06 1.45 4.53
N ARG A 50 -12.15 1.86 3.87
CA ARG A 50 -12.40 1.56 2.46
C ARG A 50 -11.34 2.18 1.57
N GLU A 51 -10.93 3.41 1.85
CA GLU A 51 -9.87 4.08 1.10
C GLU A 51 -8.53 3.36 1.25
N VAL A 52 -8.13 3.06 2.49
CA VAL A 52 -6.89 2.33 2.79
C VAL A 52 -6.90 0.96 2.11
N HIS A 53 -8.02 0.24 2.18
CA HIS A 53 -8.15 -1.07 1.56
C HIS A 53 -8.01 -1.01 0.04
N LEU A 54 -8.69 -0.07 -0.61
CA LEU A 54 -8.60 0.15 -2.07
C LEU A 54 -7.17 0.53 -2.48
N ARG A 55 -6.52 1.42 -1.72
CA ARG A 55 -5.13 1.84 -2.00
C ARG A 55 -4.16 0.67 -1.86
N MET A 56 -4.36 -0.19 -0.85
CA MET A 56 -3.54 -1.38 -0.65
C MET A 56 -3.71 -2.37 -1.81
N GLN A 57 -4.94 -2.62 -2.24
CA GLN A 57 -5.23 -3.50 -3.37
C GLN A 57 -4.62 -2.95 -4.68
N ALA A 58 -4.82 -1.67 -4.98
CA ALA A 58 -4.24 -1.04 -6.16
C ALA A 58 -2.69 -1.11 -6.18
N THR A 59 -2.06 -0.93 -5.02
CA THR A 59 -0.60 -1.03 -4.89
C THR A 59 -0.12 -2.46 -5.11
N ALA A 60 -0.83 -3.46 -4.58
CA ALA A 60 -0.52 -4.86 -4.78
C ALA A 60 -0.64 -5.25 -6.26
N ASP A 61 -1.70 -4.80 -6.94
CA ASP A 61 -1.92 -5.04 -8.38
C ASP A 61 -0.81 -4.41 -9.23
N GLN A 62 -0.41 -3.17 -8.93
CA GLN A 62 0.71 -2.51 -9.60
C GLN A 62 2.03 -3.25 -9.40
N HIS A 63 2.26 -3.78 -8.20
CA HIS A 63 3.45 -4.59 -7.92
C HIS A 63 3.46 -5.90 -8.69
N ALA A 64 2.32 -6.59 -8.78
CA ALA A 64 2.21 -7.83 -9.54
C ALA A 64 2.50 -7.59 -11.03
N ALA A 65 1.88 -6.56 -11.62
CA ALA A 65 2.12 -6.18 -13.01
C ALA A 65 3.58 -5.78 -13.27
N MET A 66 4.19 -5.01 -12.36
CA MET A 66 5.60 -4.62 -12.47
C MET A 66 6.55 -5.82 -12.39
N THR A 67 6.25 -6.78 -11.51
CA THR A 67 7.07 -7.99 -11.37
C THR A 67 7.06 -8.80 -12.66
N GLU A 68 5.89 -8.97 -13.28
CA GLU A 68 5.75 -9.64 -14.57
C GLU A 68 6.55 -8.92 -15.69
N GLU A 69 6.49 -7.59 -15.75
CA GLU A 69 7.27 -6.83 -16.72
C GLU A 69 8.79 -6.95 -16.52
N LEU A 70 9.25 -6.98 -15.26
CA LEU A 70 10.67 -7.19 -14.95
C LEU A 70 11.13 -8.61 -15.27
N GLU A 71 10.29 -9.62 -15.07
CA GLU A 71 10.59 -11.01 -15.47
C GLU A 71 10.72 -11.12 -16.99
N ASN A 72 9.80 -10.51 -17.74
CA ASN A 72 9.87 -10.43 -19.20
C ASN A 72 11.13 -9.68 -19.67
N LEU A 73 11.52 -8.62 -18.96
CA LEU A 73 12.76 -7.89 -19.22
C LEU A 73 14.00 -8.73 -18.91
N ALA A 74 14.01 -9.49 -17.81
CA ALA A 74 15.13 -10.35 -17.43
C ALA A 74 15.34 -11.51 -18.40
N GLN A 75 14.27 -11.95 -19.09
CA GLN A 75 14.32 -12.97 -20.14
C GLN A 75 14.80 -12.42 -21.50
N SER A 76 14.88 -11.10 -21.69
CA SER A 76 15.37 -10.49 -22.94
C SER A 76 16.88 -10.26 -22.93
N ASP A 77 17.51 -10.22 -24.11
CA ASP A 77 18.97 -10.14 -24.25
C ASP A 77 19.52 -8.82 -23.65
N PRO A 78 20.32 -8.88 -22.56
CA PRO A 78 20.77 -7.71 -21.82
C PRO A 78 21.79 -6.84 -22.57
N LYS A 79 22.27 -7.27 -23.74
CA LYS A 79 23.35 -6.57 -24.46
C LYS A 79 22.91 -5.31 -25.21
N LYS A 80 21.61 -5.06 -25.36
CA LYS A 80 21.08 -3.83 -25.98
C LYS A 80 19.79 -3.39 -25.29
N PHE A 81 19.91 -2.75 -24.14
CA PHE A 81 18.75 -2.08 -23.53
C PHE A 81 18.18 -1.04 -24.50
N THR A 82 16.94 -1.26 -24.95
CA THR A 82 16.20 -0.28 -25.76
C THR A 82 15.65 0.83 -24.87
N ALA A 83 15.23 1.95 -25.47
CA ALA A 83 14.62 3.05 -24.73
C ALA A 83 13.40 2.59 -23.90
N ASP A 84 12.60 1.66 -24.43
CA ASP A 84 11.44 1.09 -23.73
C ASP A 84 11.85 0.30 -22.48
N GLN A 85 12.94 -0.46 -22.56
CA GLN A 85 13.44 -1.24 -21.43
C GLN A 85 14.00 -0.33 -20.32
N ILE A 86 14.59 0.82 -20.66
CA ILE A 86 14.99 1.84 -19.67
C ILE A 86 13.75 2.43 -18.97
N TRP A 87 12.67 2.68 -19.71
CA TRP A 87 11.41 3.16 -19.12
C TRP A 87 10.76 2.15 -18.17
N ILE A 88 10.82 0.85 -18.50
CA ILE A 88 10.38 -0.23 -17.59
C ILE A 88 11.15 -0.17 -16.28
N LEU A 89 12.50 -0.04 -16.32
CA LEU A 89 13.34 0.07 -15.13
C LEU A 89 13.04 1.33 -14.30
N ILE A 90 12.86 2.49 -14.93
CA ILE A 90 12.50 3.73 -14.24
C ILE A 90 11.13 3.60 -13.56
N ARG A 91 10.15 2.99 -14.25
CA ARG A 91 8.82 2.76 -13.68
C ARG A 91 8.89 1.75 -12.52
N ALA A 92 9.73 0.73 -12.59
CA ALA A 92 9.96 -0.23 -11.52
C ALA A 92 10.46 0.43 -10.24
N ILE A 93 11.44 1.33 -10.34
CA ILE A 93 11.97 2.10 -9.20
C ILE A 93 10.86 2.95 -8.56
N LYS A 94 10.00 3.57 -9.38
CA LYS A 94 8.86 4.36 -8.88
C LYS A 94 7.83 3.51 -8.15
N VAL A 95 7.44 2.36 -8.71
CA VAL A 95 6.48 1.44 -8.07
C VAL A 95 7.02 0.90 -6.75
N GLN A 96 8.30 0.50 -6.70
CA GLN A 96 8.93 0.06 -5.44
C GLN A 96 8.95 1.15 -4.37
N SER A 97 9.12 2.42 -4.77
CA SER A 97 9.10 3.55 -3.83
C SER A 97 7.70 3.80 -3.24
N GLN A 98 6.63 3.49 -4.00
CA GLN A 98 5.24 3.67 -3.56
C GLN A 98 4.81 2.69 -2.47
N ILE A 99 5.27 1.42 -2.52
CA ILE A 99 5.05 0.48 -1.41
C ILE A 99 5.68 1.01 -0.13
N LEU A 100 6.91 1.53 -0.22
CA LEU A 100 7.64 1.97 0.96
C LEU A 100 6.90 3.14 1.64
N GLN A 101 6.38 4.08 0.85
CA GLN A 101 5.59 5.22 1.36
C GLN A 101 4.28 4.79 2.02
N LEU A 102 3.63 3.76 1.49
CA LEU A 102 2.42 3.20 2.09
C LEU A 102 2.68 2.73 3.54
N TYR A 103 3.84 2.13 3.82
CA TYR A 103 4.18 1.63 5.17
C TYR A 103 4.85 2.65 6.09
N ILE A 104 5.60 3.60 5.53
CA ILE A 104 6.33 4.61 6.31
C ILE A 104 5.41 5.77 6.72
N GLY A 105 4.33 6.03 5.98
CA GLY A 105 3.40 7.14 6.28
C GLY A 105 3.93 8.53 5.91
N GLU A 106 5.16 8.62 5.38
CA GLU A 106 5.70 9.86 4.84
C GLU A 106 5.28 10.04 3.37
N GLU A 107 4.73 11.22 3.05
CA GLU A 107 4.74 11.71 1.67
C GLU A 107 6.19 11.69 1.18
N ALA A 108 6.39 11.12 -0.02
CA ALA A 108 7.67 11.01 -0.68
C ALA A 108 8.53 12.26 -0.45
N LEU A 109 9.76 12.08 0.05
CA LEU A 109 10.83 13.07 -0.10
C LEU A 109 10.77 13.63 -1.53
N SER A 110 10.34 14.89 -1.63
CA SER A 110 10.38 15.64 -2.88
C SER A 110 11.84 15.78 -3.26
N VAL A 111 12.27 15.05 -4.28
CA VAL A 111 13.51 15.33 -5.00
C VAL A 111 13.18 16.19 -6.20
#